data_AF-A0A3B3DAA2-F1
#
_entry.id   AF-A0A3B3DAA2-F1
#
_cell.length_a   1.000
_cell.length_b   1.000
_cell.length_c   1.000
_cell.angle_alpha   90.00
_cell.angle_beta   90.00
_cell.angle_gamma   90.00
#
_symmetry.space_group_name_H-M   'P 1'
#
loop_
_entity.id
_entity.type
_entity.pdbx_description
1 polymer ?
#
loop_
_entity_poly.entity_id
_entity_poly.type
_entity_poly.pdbx_seq_one_letter_code
_entity_poly.pdbx_strand_id
1 'polypeptide(L)'
;MPKLIAENVEVRTALKTPYNRKAPGICSITAEMIKSGGDGIAEWLTHIFNRVWEMEQLPSNWTKGVILPFWKHKCDRFVCGNHRGITLLSIPGKIFTKILLISLFAFFFLLTHIQTQICSVSLNLLL
;
A
#
# COMPACT_ATOMS: atom_id res chain seq x y z
N MET A 1 -9.23 -10.90 -13.20
CA MET A 1 -8.93 -10.60 -11.77
C MET A 1 -10.22 -10.18 -11.06
N PRO A 2 -10.35 -10.37 -9.73
CA PRO A 2 -11.45 -9.76 -8.99
C PRO A 2 -11.41 -8.23 -9.16
N LYS A 3 -12.58 -7.60 -9.10
CA LYS A 3 -12.73 -6.15 -9.28
C LYS A 3 -12.11 -5.46 -8.04
N LEU A 4 -11.04 -4.68 -8.21
CA LEU A 4 -10.62 -3.71 -7.20
C LEU A 4 -11.59 -2.54 -7.29
N ILE A 5 -12.81 -2.72 -6.78
CA ILE A 5 -13.64 -1.57 -6.46
C ILE A 5 -13.13 -1.15 -5.10
N ALA A 6 -12.06 -0.35 -5.06
CA ALA A 6 -11.69 0.29 -3.81
C ALA A 6 -12.88 1.19 -3.45
N GLU A 7 -13.67 0.78 -2.47
CA GLU A 7 -14.75 1.63 -1.99
C GLU A 7 -14.13 2.87 -1.32
N ASN A 8 -14.81 4.01 -1.44
CA ASN A 8 -14.36 5.25 -0.80
C ASN A 8 -14.05 5.06 0.70
N VAL A 9 -14.74 4.12 1.37
CA VAL A 9 -14.51 3.77 2.77
C VAL A 9 -13.14 3.13 3.00
N GLU A 10 -12.73 2.19 2.15
CA GLU A 10 -11.42 1.53 2.23
C GLU A 10 -10.30 2.54 1.98
N VAL A 11 -10.48 3.38 0.95
CA VAL A 11 -9.52 4.43 0.61
C VAL A 11 -9.37 5.40 1.78
N ARG A 12 -10.47 5.93 2.33
CA ARG A 12 -10.46 6.82 3.51
C ARG A 12 -9.69 6.23 4.70
N THR A 13 -9.86 4.93 4.94
CA THR A 13 -9.14 4.24 6.00
C THR A 13 -7.65 4.16 5.68
N ALA A 14 -7.29 3.83 4.44
CA ALA A 14 -5.91 3.78 3.98
C ALA A 14 -5.21 5.15 4.00
N LEU A 15 -5.91 6.26 3.75
CA LEU A 15 -5.35 7.63 3.79
C LEU A 15 -4.86 8.05 5.19
N LYS A 16 -5.38 7.41 6.25
CA LYS A 16 -4.94 7.69 7.63
C LYS A 16 -3.64 6.97 8.00
N THR A 17 -3.28 5.91 7.27
CA THR A 17 -2.14 5.04 7.57
C THR A 17 -0.75 5.68 7.43
N PRO A 18 -0.43 6.54 6.43
CA PRO A 18 0.92 7.08 6.31
C PRO A 18 1.28 7.98 7.49
N TYR A 19 2.47 7.82 8.05
CA TYR A 19 2.95 8.67 9.14
C TYR A 19 3.26 10.09 8.65
N ASN A 20 2.99 11.07 9.50
CA ASN A 20 3.37 12.46 9.28
C ASN A 20 4.90 12.62 9.39
N ARG A 21 5.41 13.72 8.84
CA ARG A 21 6.82 14.15 8.85
C ARG A 21 7.77 13.16 8.20
N LYS A 22 7.25 12.33 7.28
CA LYS A 22 8.05 11.48 6.42
C LYS A 22 8.44 12.26 5.18
N ALA A 23 9.68 12.06 4.72
CA ALA A 23 10.15 12.66 3.48
C ALA A 23 9.29 12.15 2.30
N PRO A 24 8.86 13.03 1.39
CA PRO A 24 8.11 12.63 0.23
C PRO A 24 9.00 11.83 -0.74
N GLY A 25 8.38 10.96 -1.53
CA GLY A 25 9.05 10.33 -2.67
C GLY A 25 9.18 11.28 -3.85
N ILE A 26 9.48 10.72 -5.03
CA ILE A 26 9.64 11.48 -6.28
C ILE A 26 8.42 12.34 -6.66
N CYS A 27 7.21 11.92 -6.25
CA CYS A 27 5.98 12.69 -6.45
C CYS A 27 5.93 14.02 -5.69
N SER A 28 6.82 14.27 -4.72
CA SER A 28 6.79 15.41 -3.81
C SER A 28 5.52 15.56 -2.93
N ILE A 29 4.57 14.63 -3.03
CA ILE A 29 3.34 14.59 -2.20
C ILE A 29 3.67 14.04 -0.80
N THR A 30 3.30 14.79 0.23
CA THR A 30 3.48 14.42 1.65
C THR A 30 2.22 13.78 2.24
N ALA A 31 2.37 13.13 3.41
CA ALA A 31 1.24 12.48 4.09
C ALA A 31 0.24 13.52 4.59
N GLU A 32 0.74 14.67 5.00
CA GLU A 32 -0.02 15.83 5.45
C GLU A 32 -0.93 16.36 4.36
N MET A 33 -0.41 16.52 3.13
CA MET A 33 -1.20 17.00 1.98
C MET A 33 -2.39 16.07 1.70
N ILE A 34 -2.17 14.76 1.76
CA ILE A 34 -3.22 13.77 1.54
C ILE A 34 -4.25 13.82 2.66
N LYS A 35 -3.82 13.89 3.92
CA LYS A 35 -4.72 13.95 5.08
C LYS A 35 -5.50 15.26 5.17
N SER A 36 -4.92 16.38 4.76
CA SER A 36 -5.59 17.68 4.72
C SER A 36 -6.61 17.79 3.59
N GLY A 37 -6.50 16.99 2.54
CA GLY A 37 -7.37 17.04 1.37
C GLY A 37 -8.79 16.51 1.60
N GLY A 38 -9.05 15.87 2.74
CA GLY A 38 -10.37 15.40 3.14
C GLY A 38 -11.04 14.51 2.09
N ASP A 39 -12.34 14.70 1.90
CA ASP A 39 -13.19 13.86 1.06
C ASP A 39 -12.88 14.03 -0.42
N GLY A 40 -12.54 15.25 -0.86
CA GLY A 40 -12.21 15.51 -2.26
C GLY A 40 -10.96 14.74 -2.72
N ILE A 41 -9.91 14.67 -1.89
CA ILE A 41 -8.73 13.84 -2.21
C ILE A 41 -9.07 12.35 -2.14
N ALA A 42 -9.93 11.92 -1.21
CA ALA A 42 -10.34 10.53 -1.13
C ALA A 42 -11.06 10.09 -2.42
N GLU A 43 -12.05 10.85 -2.88
CA GLU A 43 -12.79 10.56 -4.11
C GLU A 43 -11.89 10.56 -5.34
N TRP A 44 -10.99 11.54 -5.44
CA TRP A 44 -10.06 11.64 -6.56
C TRP A 44 -9.07 10.47 -6.60
N LEU A 45 -8.50 10.11 -5.44
CA LEU A 45 -7.61 8.95 -5.35
C LEU A 45 -8.34 7.64 -5.62
N THR A 46 -9.58 7.48 -5.15
CA THR A 46 -10.43 6.33 -5.47
C THR A 46 -10.59 6.18 -6.99
N HIS A 47 -10.91 7.27 -7.69
CA HIS A 47 -11.04 7.25 -9.14
C HIS A 47 -9.72 6.84 -9.83
N ILE A 48 -8.58 7.37 -9.37
CA ILE A 48 -7.27 7.01 -9.93
C ILE A 48 -6.92 5.55 -9.65
N PHE A 49 -7.11 5.06 -8.42
CA PHE A 49 -6.78 3.68 -8.07
C PHE A 49 -7.60 2.68 -8.87
N ASN A 50 -8.90 2.95 -9.05
CA ASN A 50 -9.76 2.11 -9.89
C ASN A 50 -9.29 2.14 -11.35
N ARG A 51 -8.95 3.32 -11.89
CA ARG A 51 -8.44 3.42 -13.27
C ARG A 51 -7.10 2.70 -13.45
N VAL A 52 -6.20 2.81 -12.47
CA VAL A 52 -4.91 2.09 -12.45
C VAL A 52 -5.13 0.58 -12.44
N TRP A 53 -6.11 0.11 -11.69
CA TRP A 53 -6.48 -1.31 -11.66
C TRP A 53 -7.05 -1.79 -12.99
N GLU A 54 -8.01 -1.06 -13.56
CA GLU A 54 -8.67 -1.41 -14.82
C GLU A 54 -7.70 -1.42 -16.01
N MET A 55 -6.77 -0.46 -16.04
CA MET A 55 -5.78 -0.33 -17.11
C MET A 55 -4.56 -1.23 -16.90
N GLU A 56 -4.41 -1.83 -15.71
CA GLU A 56 -3.22 -2.57 -15.28
C GLU A 56 -1.91 -1.76 -15.44
N GLN A 57 -2.01 -0.43 -15.38
CA GLN A 57 -0.89 0.49 -15.62
C GLN A 57 -0.66 1.41 -14.42
N LEU A 58 0.49 1.23 -13.77
CA LEU A 58 0.92 2.07 -12.66
C LEU A 58 1.53 3.39 -13.17
N PRO A 59 1.27 4.52 -12.51
CA PRO A 59 2.01 5.76 -12.77
C PRO A 59 3.51 5.54 -12.59
N SER A 60 4.32 6.07 -13.52
CA SER A 60 5.78 5.91 -13.51
C SER A 60 6.46 6.41 -12.23
N ASN A 61 5.85 7.39 -11.55
CA ASN A 61 6.37 7.90 -10.29
C ASN A 61 6.08 6.96 -9.10
N TRP A 62 5.12 6.04 -9.23
CA TRP A 62 4.82 5.07 -8.17
C TRP A 62 5.75 3.87 -8.21
N THR A 63 6.28 3.55 -9.38
CA THR A 63 7.23 2.44 -9.60
C THR A 63 8.68 2.84 -9.33
N LYS A 64 8.96 4.14 -9.12
CA LYS A 64 10.29 4.68 -8.86
C LYS A 64 10.43 5.13 -7.40
N GLY A 65 11.64 5.01 -6.87
CA GLY A 65 12.01 5.49 -5.53
C GLY A 65 13.35 6.21 -5.54
N VAL A 66 13.52 7.17 -4.64
CA VAL A 66 14.79 7.89 -4.46
C VAL A 66 15.59 7.18 -3.37
N ILE A 67 16.79 6.70 -3.70
CA ILE A 67 17.68 6.04 -2.72
C ILE A 67 18.58 7.08 -2.08
N LEU A 68 18.49 7.21 -0.76
CA LEU A 68 19.34 8.08 0.03
C LEU A 68 20.31 7.26 0.89
N PRO A 69 21.62 7.53 0.84
CA PRO A 69 22.57 6.89 1.74
C PRO A 69 22.38 7.45 3.16
N PHE A 70 22.05 6.57 4.10
CA PHE A 70 21.89 6.90 5.51
C PHE A 70 23.05 6.32 6.32
N TRP A 71 23.80 7.19 6.98
CA TRP A 71 24.97 6.80 7.75
C TRP A 71 24.61 5.96 8.99
N LYS A 72 25.32 4.85 9.20
CA LYS A 72 25.24 4.05 10.43
C LYS A 72 26.05 4.78 11.50
N HIS A 73 25.35 5.36 12.48
CA HIS A 73 25.85 6.30 13.50
C HIS A 73 27.03 5.84 14.37
N LYS A 74 27.58 4.65 14.16
CA LYS A 74 28.63 4.00 14.98
C LYS A 74 29.94 3.71 14.22
N CYS A 75 30.07 4.17 12.98
CA CYS A 75 31.24 3.89 12.15
C CYS A 75 31.70 5.15 11.42
N ASP A 76 32.88 5.12 10.81
CA ASP A 76 33.37 6.25 10.03
C ASP A 76 32.39 6.63 8.90
N ARG A 77 32.08 7.93 8.80
CA ARG A 77 31.21 8.51 7.77
C ARG A 77 31.84 8.45 6.38
N PHE A 78 33.16 8.43 6.25
CA PHE A 78 33.80 8.49 4.93
C PHE A 78 33.90 7.11 4.25
N VAL A 79 33.61 6.03 4.96
CA VAL A 79 33.60 4.68 4.40
C VAL A 79 32.23 4.36 3.81
N CYS A 80 32.19 4.12 2.48
CA CYS A 80 30.94 3.86 1.75
C CYS A 80 30.08 2.73 2.35
N GLY A 81 30.71 1.62 2.78
CA GLY A 81 30.03 0.47 3.39
C GLY A 81 29.31 0.75 4.72
N ASN A 82 29.59 1.89 5.34
CA ASN A 82 28.96 2.31 6.60
C ASN A 82 27.62 3.03 6.38
N HIS A 83 27.13 3.13 5.16
CA HIS A 83 25.80 3.65 4.86
C HIS A 83 24.81 2.51 4.60
N ARG A 84 23.53 2.76 4.88
CA ARG A 84 22.41 1.94 4.41
C ARG A 84 21.60 2.75 3.41
N GLY A 85 21.17 2.16 2.31
CA GLY A 85 20.21 2.80 1.42
C GLY A 85 18.84 2.89 2.09
N ILE A 86 18.24 4.08 2.13
CA ILE A 86 16.82 4.27 2.45
C ILE A 86 16.12 4.72 1.19
N THR A 87 15.11 3.97 0.76
CA THR A 87 14.33 4.31 -0.44
C THR A 87 13.09 5.12 -0.06
N LEU A 88 13.00 6.34 -0.60
CA LEU A 88 11.81 7.18 -0.52
C LEU A 88 10.86 6.83 -1.65
N LEU A 89 9.77 6.15 -1.30
CA LEU A 89 8.68 5.78 -2.22
C LEU A 89 7.56 6.82 -2.20
N SER A 90 6.84 6.92 -3.31
CA SER A 90 5.62 7.73 -3.40
C SER A 90 4.59 7.34 -2.34
N ILE A 91 3.97 8.34 -1.71
CA ILE A 91 2.90 8.12 -0.73
C ILE A 91 1.62 7.57 -1.38
N PRO A 92 1.11 8.10 -2.50
CA PRO A 92 -0.06 7.51 -3.16
C PRO A 92 0.18 6.06 -3.60
N GLY A 93 1.38 5.72 -4.09
CA GLY A 93 1.74 4.33 -4.39
C GLY A 93 1.71 3.43 -3.15
N LYS A 94 2.24 3.90 -2.01
CA LYS A 94 2.14 3.16 -0.72
C LYS A 94 0.70 2.93 -0.29
N ILE A 95 -0.17 3.93 -0.45
CA ILE A 95 -1.59 3.82 -0.11
C ILE A 95 -2.26 2.78 -1.03
N PHE A 96 -1.98 2.83 -2.33
CA PHE A 96 -2.48 1.85 -3.29
C PHE A 96 -2.06 0.43 -2.92
N THR A 97 -0.77 0.20 -2.64
CA THR A 97 -0.27 -1.11 -2.19
C THR A 97 -0.94 -1.56 -0.89
N LYS A 98 -1.25 -0.64 0.03
CA LYS A 98 -1.96 -0.97 1.27
C LYS A 98 -3.39 -1.44 1.01
N ILE A 99 -4.09 -0.80 0.06
CA ILE A 99 -5.45 -1.22 -0.36
C ILE A 99 -5.37 -2.62 -0.98
N LEU A 100 -4.46 -2.84 -1.93
CA LEU A 100 -4.24 -4.16 -2.53
C LEU A 100 -3.97 -5.25 -1.48
N LEU A 101 -3.13 -4.93 -0.49
CA LEU A 101 -2.80 -5.84 0.59
C LEU A 101 -4.04 -6.21 1.41
N ILE A 102 -4.92 -5.25 1.73
CA ILE A 102 -6.17 -5.49 2.46
C ILE A 102 -7.09 -6.41 1.65
N SER A 103 -7.28 -6.12 0.36
CA SER A 103 -8.12 -6.93 -0.52
C SER A 103 -7.60 -8.37 -0.66
N LEU A 104 -6.27 -8.53 -0.77
CA LEU A 104 -5.63 -9.85 -0.81
C LEU A 104 -5.82 -10.61 0.50
N PHE A 105 -5.63 -9.96 1.66
CA PHE A 105 -5.86 -10.60 2.96
C PHE A 105 -7.31 -11.06 3.12
N ALA A 106 -8.29 -10.24 2.74
CA ALA A 106 -9.70 -10.62 2.79
C ALA A 106 -9.98 -11.89 1.96
N PHE A 107 -9.38 -11.98 0.76
CA PHE A 107 -9.47 -13.17 -0.06
C PHE A 107 -8.84 -14.40 0.60
N PHE A 108 -7.63 -14.29 1.16
CA PHE A 108 -6.99 -15.40 1.88
C PHE A 108 -7.81 -15.89 3.08
N PHE A 109 -8.39 -14.99 3.87
CA PHE A 109 -9.25 -15.36 5.01
C PHE A 109 -10.53 -16.07 4.57
N LEU A 110 -11.13 -15.67 3.45
CA LEU A 110 -12.29 -16.37 2.89
C LEU A 110 -11.92 -17.76 2.39
N LEU A 111 -10.76 -17.89 1.72
CA LEU A 111 -10.29 -19.20 1.25
C LEU A 111 -10.00 -20.17 2.39
N THR A 112 -9.36 -19.73 3.47
CA THR A 112 -9.13 -20.60 4.64
C THR A 112 -10.43 -20.98 5.31
N HIS A 113 -11.39 -20.05 5.41
CA HIS A 113 -12.71 -20.34 5.99
C HIS A 113 -13.55 -21.29 5.11
N ILE A 114 -13.45 -21.20 3.79
CA ILE A 114 -14.10 -22.15 2.87
C ILE A 114 -13.44 -23.52 2.98
N GLN A 115 -12.11 -23.60 3.03
CA GLN A 115 -11.41 -24.87 3.20
C GLN A 115 -11.76 -25.55 4.53
N THR A 116 -11.86 -24.81 5.63
CA THR A 116 -12.25 -25.38 6.93
C THR A 116 -13.72 -25.84 6.95
N GLN A 117 -14.63 -25.10 6.30
CA GLN A 117 -16.04 -25.49 6.14
C GLN A 117 -16.19 -26.75 5.26
N ILE A 118 -15.45 -26.86 4.15
CA ILE A 118 -15.46 -28.06 3.31
C ILE A 118 -14.91 -29.27 4.07
N CYS A 119 -13.84 -29.07 4.85
CA CYS A 119 -13.24 -30.14 5.64
C CYS A 119 -14.17 -30.61 6.78
N SER A 120 -14.92 -29.70 7.43
CA SER A 120 -15.88 -30.05 8.48
C SER A 120 -17.15 -30.70 7.94
N VAL A 121 -17.67 -30.24 6.80
CA VAL A 121 -18.81 -30.87 6.13
C VAL A 121 -18.45 -32.27 5.62
N SER A 122 -17.24 -32.45 5.07
CA SER A 122 -16.78 -33.77 4.64
C SER A 122 -16.59 -34.76 5.81
N LEU A 123 -16.20 -34.27 6.99
CA LEU A 123 -16.07 -35.09 8.20
C LEU A 123 -17.44 -35.49 8.79
N ASN A 124 -18.42 -34.58 8.77
CA ASN A 124 -19.79 -34.86 9.24
C ASN A 124 -20.62 -35.72 8.28
N LEU A 125 -20.21 -35.87 7.02
CA LEU A 125 -20.84 -36.76 6.05
C LEU A 125 -20.25 -38.19 6.09
N LEU A 126 -19.11 -38.36 6.77
CA LEU A 126 -18.37 -39.62 6.95
C LEU A 126 -18.55 -40.24 8.35
N LEU A 127 -19.30 -39.56 9.25
CA LEU A 127 -19.76 -40.03 10.55
C LEU A 127 -21.28 -40.22 10.51
#